data_AF-A0A350Y7N0-F1
#
_entry.id   AF-A0A350Y7N0-F1
#
_cell.length_a   1.000
_cell.length_b   1.000
_cell.length_c   1.000
_cell.angle_alpha   90.00
_cell.angle_beta   90.00
_cell.angle_gamma   90.00
#
_symmetry.space_group_name_H-M   'P 1'
#
loop_
_entity.id
_entity.type
_entity.pdbx_description
1 polymer ?
#
loop_
_entity_poly.entity_id
_entity_poly.type
_entity_poly.pdbx_seq_one_letter_code
_entity_poly.pdbx_strand_id
1 'polypeptide(L)'
;MEKQQLEQEYHRLWRSPDQRYWLRAMSLPTLSWVRPFLPLLGLPTALVEQPDIWTPIYEQTTLEYRHRSEEFRNLDIEVRDPAEAQILHQVISKALFKLAEQLGQEVAVEFEHWVRRHFLCHEVELAMNAWNYVLRAGCAPPNSRYDQVPPPDVLLPILSEIKDLVSLQHRIEINEAIEKVAPPPPYEQIPYERMEKCYETLLVQKAAEQTSTMKALQTIAGRLNPSEQSQVMAWATAQAEAIRPAIKAKLQGSKYLQVKLPCSDVLSVFELRICEL
;
A
#
# COMPACT_ATOMS: atom_id res chain seq x y z
N MET A 1 -19.38 -1.22 15.35
CA MET A 1 -19.06 -2.35 14.45
C MET A 1 -18.81 -3.55 15.33
N GLU A 2 -19.61 -4.61 15.22
CA GLU A 2 -19.57 -5.75 16.15
C GLU A 2 -18.26 -6.53 15.98
N LYS A 3 -17.63 -6.94 17.09
CA LYS A 3 -16.34 -7.66 17.13
C LYS A 3 -16.26 -8.82 16.12
N GLN A 4 -17.36 -9.55 15.98
CA GLN A 4 -17.49 -10.69 15.08
C GLN A 4 -17.34 -10.31 13.59
N GLN A 5 -17.73 -9.09 13.21
CA GLN A 5 -17.57 -8.56 11.86
C GLN A 5 -16.09 -8.24 11.56
N LEU A 6 -15.37 -7.67 12.54
CA LEU A 6 -13.94 -7.37 12.42
C LEU A 6 -13.08 -8.64 12.32
N GLU A 7 -13.40 -9.67 13.09
CA GLU A 7 -12.75 -10.99 13.00
C GLU A 7 -12.99 -11.65 11.63
N GLN A 8 -14.22 -11.57 11.11
CA GLN A 8 -14.53 -12.07 9.77
C GLN A 8 -13.77 -11.33 8.67
N GLU A 9 -13.64 -10.01 8.78
CA GLU A 9 -12.84 -9.20 7.84
C GLU A 9 -11.36 -9.57 7.90
N TYR A 10 -10.81 -9.80 9.09
CA TYR A 10 -9.43 -10.29 9.23
C TYR A 10 -9.24 -11.65 8.56
N HIS A 11 -10.13 -12.61 8.80
CA HIS A 11 -10.02 -13.94 8.18
C HIS A 11 -10.15 -13.92 6.65
N ARG A 12 -10.86 -12.93 6.07
CA ARG A 12 -10.93 -12.76 4.61
C ARG A 12 -9.58 -12.41 3.97
N LEU A 13 -8.66 -11.78 4.70
CA LEU A 13 -7.31 -11.46 4.20
C LEU A 13 -6.51 -12.69 3.79
N TRP A 14 -6.83 -13.83 4.40
CA TRP A 14 -6.13 -15.10 4.21
C TRP A 14 -6.80 -16.00 3.17
N ARG A 15 -8.08 -15.76 2.85
CA ARG A 15 -8.90 -16.65 1.98
C ARG A 15 -8.97 -16.20 0.51
N SER A 16 -8.24 -15.15 0.15
CA SER A 16 -8.25 -14.55 -1.20
C SER A 16 -7.07 -15.05 -2.05
N PRO A 17 -7.16 -15.05 -3.41
CA PRO A 17 -5.96 -15.12 -4.27
C PRO A 17 -4.87 -14.11 -3.88
N ASP A 18 -5.24 -13.06 -3.15
CA ASP A 18 -4.33 -12.04 -2.62
C ASP A 18 -3.34 -12.57 -1.57
N GLN A 19 -3.54 -13.77 -1.02
CA GLN A 19 -2.62 -14.37 -0.05
C GLN A 19 -1.18 -14.44 -0.58
N ARG A 20 -1.01 -14.60 -1.90
CA ARG A 20 0.29 -14.72 -2.56
C ARG A 20 1.11 -13.43 -2.52
N TYR A 21 0.49 -12.29 -2.20
CA TYR A 21 1.16 -10.99 -2.13
C TYR A 21 1.87 -10.76 -0.80
N TRP A 22 1.49 -11.47 0.28
CA TRP A 22 2.07 -11.21 1.60
C TRP A 22 3.59 -11.37 1.63
N LEU A 23 4.10 -12.56 1.27
CA LEU A 23 5.55 -12.80 1.28
C LEU A 23 6.27 -11.89 0.27
N ARG A 24 5.66 -11.61 -0.88
CA ARG A 24 6.26 -10.73 -1.91
C ARG A 24 6.33 -9.26 -1.46
N ALA A 25 5.29 -8.76 -0.79
CA ALA A 25 5.30 -7.41 -0.22
C ALA A 25 6.30 -7.31 0.93
N MET A 26 6.33 -8.34 1.79
CA MET A 26 7.25 -8.43 2.91
C MET A 26 8.71 -8.64 2.48
N SER A 27 8.98 -9.08 1.25
CA SER A 27 10.36 -9.19 0.76
C SER A 27 10.97 -7.83 0.43
N LEU A 28 10.16 -6.80 0.11
CA LEU A 28 10.68 -5.53 -0.42
C LEU A 28 11.78 -4.89 0.46
N PRO A 29 11.66 -4.85 1.80
CA PRO A 29 12.72 -4.28 2.64
C PRO A 29 14.02 -5.09 2.67
N THR A 30 14.00 -6.37 2.26
CA THR A 30 15.18 -7.25 2.25
C THR A 30 15.98 -7.14 0.95
N LEU A 31 15.42 -6.50 -0.08
CA LEU A 31 16.05 -6.38 -1.39
C LEU A 31 17.08 -5.26 -1.38
N SER A 32 18.34 -5.61 -1.64
CA SER A 32 19.47 -4.66 -1.60
C SER A 32 19.29 -3.46 -2.55
N TRP A 33 18.72 -3.68 -3.73
CA TRP A 33 18.45 -2.61 -4.72
C TRP A 33 17.25 -1.72 -4.35
N VAL A 34 16.37 -2.16 -3.43
CA VAL A 34 15.23 -1.35 -2.94
C VAL A 34 15.65 -0.42 -1.80
N ARG A 35 16.77 -0.70 -1.12
CA ARG A 35 17.26 0.06 0.04
C ARG A 35 17.24 1.59 -0.14
N PRO A 36 17.66 2.17 -1.28
CA PRO A 36 17.61 3.63 -1.49
C PRO A 36 16.19 4.22 -1.51
N PHE A 37 15.17 3.40 -1.77
CA PHE A 37 13.79 3.83 -1.93
C PHE A 37 12.91 3.55 -0.72
N LEU A 38 13.39 2.83 0.30
CA LEU A 38 12.61 2.51 1.52
C LEU A 38 11.89 3.74 2.13
N PRO A 39 12.52 4.93 2.22
CA PRO A 39 11.85 6.13 2.75
C PRO A 39 10.64 6.60 1.91
N LEU A 40 10.55 6.18 0.64
CA LEU A 40 9.47 6.53 -0.27
C LEU A 40 8.29 5.56 -0.17
N LEU A 41 8.48 4.38 0.43
CA LEU A 41 7.47 3.31 0.41
C LEU A 41 6.42 3.43 1.51
N GLY A 42 6.59 4.34 2.47
CA GLY A 42 5.65 4.51 3.59
C GLY A 42 5.74 3.40 4.64
N LEU A 43 6.91 2.75 4.72
CA LEU A 43 7.25 1.78 5.78
C LEU A 43 7.42 2.48 7.14
N PRO A 44 7.32 1.75 8.26
CA PRO A 44 7.62 2.28 9.59
C PRO A 44 9.04 2.82 9.68
N THR A 45 9.22 4.00 10.28
CA THR A 45 10.52 4.69 10.34
C THR A 45 11.62 3.82 10.92
N ALA A 46 11.36 3.12 12.03
CA ALA A 46 12.34 2.23 12.66
C ALA A 46 12.81 1.09 11.73
N LEU A 47 11.92 0.59 10.87
CA LEU A 47 12.25 -0.44 9.88
C LEU A 47 13.04 0.14 8.70
N VAL A 48 12.80 1.40 8.32
CA VAL A 48 13.60 2.11 7.31
C VAL A 48 15.02 2.39 7.82
N GLU A 49 15.17 2.71 9.09
CA GLU A 49 16.47 2.96 9.73
C GLU A 49 17.28 1.67 9.95
N GLN A 50 16.60 0.55 10.24
CA GLN A 50 17.23 -0.73 10.54
C GLN A 50 16.64 -1.90 9.71
N PRO A 51 16.71 -1.84 8.36
CA PRO A 51 16.08 -2.84 7.50
C PRO A 51 16.72 -4.23 7.65
N ASP A 52 17.98 -4.29 8.07
CA ASP A 52 18.73 -5.53 8.23
C ASP A 52 18.19 -6.44 9.35
N ILE A 53 17.40 -5.90 10.29
CA ILE A 53 16.68 -6.70 11.31
C ILE A 53 15.64 -7.61 10.66
N TRP A 54 15.01 -7.14 9.58
CA TRP A 54 13.92 -7.87 8.93
C TRP A 54 14.42 -9.01 8.05
N THR A 55 15.59 -8.87 7.42
CA THR A 55 16.18 -9.89 6.54
C THR A 55 16.19 -11.30 7.13
N PRO A 56 16.81 -11.57 8.30
CA PRO A 56 16.85 -12.93 8.86
C PRO A 56 15.47 -13.44 9.30
N ILE A 57 14.57 -12.54 9.75
CA ILE A 57 13.19 -12.90 10.09
C ILE A 57 12.46 -13.38 8.84
N TYR A 58 12.54 -12.61 7.76
CA TYR A 58 11.90 -12.92 6.48
C TYR A 58 12.45 -14.21 5.85
N GLU A 59 13.77 -14.41 5.85
CA GLU A 59 14.40 -15.63 5.34
C GLU A 59 13.91 -16.88 6.08
N GLN A 60 13.88 -16.81 7.41
CA GLN A 60 13.36 -17.91 8.23
C GLN A 60 11.88 -18.18 7.96
N THR A 61 11.07 -17.13 7.87
CA THR A 61 9.63 -17.24 7.55
C THR A 61 9.40 -17.88 6.19
N THR A 62 10.19 -17.48 5.18
CA THR A 62 10.09 -18.01 3.82
C THR A 62 10.55 -19.47 3.73
N LEU A 63 11.57 -19.85 4.49
CA LEU A 63 12.02 -21.24 4.59
C LEU A 63 10.95 -22.12 5.26
N GLU A 64 10.39 -21.65 6.39
CA GLU A 64 9.33 -22.37 7.12
C GLU A 64 8.07 -22.54 6.27
N TYR A 65 7.65 -21.47 5.57
CA TYR A 65 6.54 -21.55 4.61
C TYR A 65 6.80 -22.60 3.54
N ARG A 66 7.96 -22.54 2.85
CA ARG A 66 8.31 -23.49 1.78
C ARG A 66 8.28 -24.94 2.27
N HIS A 67 8.91 -25.22 3.41
CA HIS A 67 8.94 -26.55 4.00
C HIS A 67 7.53 -27.08 4.30
N ARG A 68 6.71 -26.27 4.96
CA ARG A 68 5.35 -26.68 5.37
C ARG A 68 4.39 -26.79 4.21
N SER A 69 4.52 -25.94 3.19
CA SER A 69 3.69 -25.99 1.99
C SER A 69 4.02 -27.16 1.06
N GLU A 70 5.22 -27.75 1.17
CA GLU A 70 5.64 -28.85 0.31
C GLU A 70 4.76 -30.11 0.49
N GLU A 71 4.28 -30.35 1.71
CA GLU A 71 3.35 -31.44 2.04
C GLU A 71 2.01 -31.35 1.29
N PHE A 72 1.63 -30.15 0.85
CA PHE A 72 0.35 -29.88 0.18
C PHE A 72 0.49 -29.68 -1.33
N ARG A 73 1.72 -29.72 -1.88
CA ARG A 73 2.01 -29.37 -3.28
C ARG A 73 1.22 -30.23 -4.30
N ASN A 74 1.02 -31.50 -3.97
CA ASN A 74 0.37 -32.49 -4.85
C ASN A 74 -1.13 -32.66 -4.58
N LEU A 75 -1.73 -31.86 -3.69
CA LEU A 75 -3.15 -31.92 -3.39
C LEU A 75 -3.95 -31.06 -4.36
N ASP A 76 -5.25 -31.36 -4.47
CA ASP A 76 -6.21 -30.56 -5.21
C ASP A 76 -6.29 -29.13 -4.66
N ILE A 77 -6.55 -28.17 -5.55
CA ILE A 77 -6.58 -26.73 -5.25
C ILE A 77 -7.55 -26.42 -4.09
N GLU A 78 -8.71 -27.08 -4.04
CA GLU A 78 -9.73 -26.88 -3.00
C GLU A 78 -9.24 -27.24 -1.59
N VAL A 79 -8.25 -28.13 -1.48
CA VAL A 79 -7.63 -28.55 -0.21
C VAL A 79 -6.35 -27.76 0.05
N ARG A 80 -5.55 -27.54 -1.00
CA ARG A 80 -4.26 -26.85 -0.91
C ARG A 80 -4.41 -25.38 -0.53
N ASP A 81 -5.30 -24.65 -1.19
CA ASP A 81 -5.39 -23.19 -1.01
C ASP A 81 -5.78 -22.80 0.43
N PRO A 82 -6.76 -23.46 1.10
CA PRO A 82 -7.05 -23.23 2.52
C PRO A 82 -5.91 -23.64 3.47
N ALA A 83 -5.20 -24.72 3.17
CA ALA A 83 -4.07 -25.16 3.98
C ALA A 83 -2.89 -24.18 3.87
N GLU A 84 -2.56 -23.74 2.65
CA GLU A 84 -1.55 -22.71 2.42
C GLU A 84 -1.90 -21.39 3.11
N ALA A 85 -3.16 -20.97 3.08
CA ALA A 85 -3.64 -19.80 3.80
C ALA A 85 -3.38 -19.89 5.30
N GLN A 86 -3.64 -21.06 5.90
CA GLN A 86 -3.42 -21.29 7.32
C GLN A 86 -1.93 -21.29 7.67
N ILE A 87 -1.09 -21.95 6.87
CA ILE A 87 0.37 -21.94 7.05
C ILE A 87 0.88 -20.51 6.95
N LEU A 88 0.48 -19.79 5.90
CA LEU A 88 0.89 -18.42 5.64
C LEU A 88 0.54 -17.50 6.81
N HIS A 89 -0.70 -17.59 7.30
CA HIS A 89 -1.13 -16.84 8.49
C HIS A 89 -0.18 -17.11 9.66
N GLN A 90 0.06 -18.38 10.00
CA GLN A 90 0.91 -18.74 11.14
C GLN A 90 2.35 -18.23 11.02
N VAL A 91 2.98 -18.42 9.86
CA VAL A 91 4.38 -18.02 9.67
C VAL A 91 4.52 -16.49 9.65
N ILE A 92 3.55 -15.77 9.07
CA ILE A 92 3.56 -14.30 9.08
C ILE A 92 3.30 -13.75 10.47
N SER A 93 2.31 -14.30 11.20
CA SER A 93 2.08 -13.94 12.59
C SER A 93 3.36 -14.09 13.40
N LYS A 94 4.04 -15.23 13.28
CA LYS A 94 5.32 -15.49 13.95
C LYS A 94 6.41 -14.48 13.54
N ALA A 95 6.48 -14.10 12.27
CA ALA A 95 7.40 -13.08 11.78
C ALA A 95 7.13 -11.70 12.41
N LEU A 96 5.86 -11.30 12.49
CA LEU A 96 5.44 -10.04 13.10
C LEU A 96 5.72 -10.02 14.61
N PHE A 97 5.49 -11.13 15.33
CA PHE A 97 5.88 -11.23 16.74
C PHE A 97 7.40 -11.07 16.94
N LYS A 98 8.23 -11.70 16.10
CA LYS A 98 9.68 -11.50 16.16
C LYS A 98 10.08 -10.06 15.84
N LEU A 99 9.43 -9.43 14.87
CA LEU A 99 9.67 -8.02 14.57
C LEU A 99 9.29 -7.14 15.77
N ALA A 100 8.18 -7.45 16.45
CA ALA A 100 7.76 -6.75 17.66
C ALA A 100 8.75 -6.92 18.82
N GLU A 101 9.35 -8.09 18.98
CA GLU A 101 10.41 -8.33 19.96
C GLU A 101 11.67 -7.48 19.70
N GLN A 102 11.98 -7.20 18.44
CA GLN A 102 13.20 -6.47 18.05
C GLN A 102 13.01 -4.95 17.94
N LEU A 103 11.88 -4.50 17.38
CA LEU A 103 11.61 -3.08 17.08
C LEU A 103 10.38 -2.51 17.79
N GLY A 104 9.67 -3.32 18.58
CA GLY A 104 8.46 -2.92 19.29
C GLY A 104 7.17 -3.28 18.56
N GLN A 105 6.11 -3.52 19.33
CA GLN A 105 4.81 -3.95 18.82
C GLN A 105 4.18 -2.94 17.84
N GLU A 106 4.31 -1.63 18.11
CA GLU A 106 3.79 -0.59 17.23
C GLU A 106 4.38 -0.67 15.82
N VAL A 107 5.70 -0.86 15.71
CA VAL A 107 6.40 -1.03 14.43
C VAL A 107 5.89 -2.26 13.67
N ALA A 108 5.66 -3.37 14.36
CA ALA A 108 5.14 -4.58 13.74
C ALA A 108 3.69 -4.41 13.24
N VAL A 109 2.84 -3.72 14.02
CA VAL A 109 1.47 -3.37 13.63
C VAL A 109 1.47 -2.46 12.41
N GLU A 110 2.28 -1.40 12.42
CA GLU A 110 2.39 -0.48 11.29
C GLU A 110 2.89 -1.19 10.02
N PHE A 111 3.83 -2.13 10.16
CA PHE A 111 4.32 -2.92 9.03
C PHE A 111 3.25 -3.86 8.47
N GLU A 112 2.47 -4.52 9.32
CA GLU A 112 1.33 -5.33 8.90
C GLU A 112 0.31 -4.46 8.14
N HIS A 113 -0.07 -3.31 8.71
CA HIS A 113 -0.99 -2.37 8.09
C HIS A 113 -0.44 -1.83 6.76
N TRP A 114 0.86 -1.59 6.66
CA TRP A 114 1.51 -1.21 5.41
C TRP A 114 1.30 -2.26 4.32
N VAL A 115 1.58 -3.54 4.59
CA VAL A 115 1.36 -4.61 3.59
C VAL A 115 -0.09 -4.65 3.14
N ARG A 116 -1.01 -4.59 4.10
CA ARG A 116 -2.45 -4.69 3.84
C ARG A 116 -2.94 -3.52 3.00
N ARG A 117 -2.57 -2.30 3.38
CA ARG A 117 -2.98 -1.07 2.71
C ARG A 117 -2.48 -1.00 1.27
N HIS A 118 -1.22 -1.36 1.02
CA HIS A 118 -0.62 -1.20 -0.30
C HIS A 118 -0.89 -2.36 -1.26
N PHE A 119 -1.04 -3.59 -0.75
CA PHE A 119 -1.05 -4.78 -1.60
C PHE A 119 -2.31 -5.65 -1.50
N LEU A 120 -3.09 -5.53 -0.41
CA LEU A 120 -4.23 -6.42 -0.15
C LEU A 120 -5.57 -5.69 -0.11
N CYS A 121 -5.57 -4.37 0.04
CA CYS A 121 -6.79 -3.57 0.09
C CYS A 121 -7.14 -2.97 -1.27
N HIS A 122 -8.03 -3.64 -2.01
CA HIS A 122 -8.49 -3.16 -3.32
C HIS A 122 -9.14 -1.77 -3.25
N GLU A 123 -9.88 -1.48 -2.16
CA GLU A 123 -10.49 -0.17 -1.97
C GLU A 123 -9.45 0.95 -1.92
N VAL A 124 -8.36 0.75 -1.16
CA VAL A 124 -7.25 1.72 -1.07
C VAL A 124 -6.59 1.89 -2.42
N GLU A 125 -6.34 0.81 -3.16
CA GLU A 125 -5.77 0.88 -4.49
C GLU A 125 -6.62 1.74 -5.44
N LEU A 126 -7.94 1.51 -5.47
CA LEU A 126 -8.84 2.30 -6.29
C LEU A 126 -8.90 3.77 -5.85
N ALA A 127 -8.93 4.02 -4.55
CA ALA A 127 -8.99 5.35 -3.98
C ALA A 127 -7.72 6.17 -4.25
N MET A 128 -6.54 5.60 -4.01
CA MET A 128 -5.27 6.28 -4.28
C MET A 128 -5.10 6.59 -5.77
N ASN A 129 -5.47 5.68 -6.65
CA ASN A 129 -5.47 5.96 -8.08
C ASN A 129 -6.42 7.12 -8.44
N ALA A 130 -7.64 7.12 -7.90
CA ALA A 130 -8.62 8.18 -8.16
C ALA A 130 -8.16 9.55 -7.64
N TRP A 131 -7.65 9.60 -6.41
CA TRP A 131 -7.12 10.81 -5.80
C TRP A 131 -5.89 11.34 -6.54
N ASN A 132 -4.99 10.46 -6.97
CA ASN A 132 -3.83 10.82 -7.78
C ASN A 132 -4.26 11.54 -9.07
N TYR A 133 -5.25 11.02 -9.80
CA TYR A 133 -5.78 11.68 -11.01
C TYR A 133 -6.38 13.06 -10.71
N VAL A 134 -7.20 13.18 -9.67
CA VAL A 134 -7.85 14.43 -9.28
C VAL A 134 -6.81 15.49 -8.89
N LEU A 135 -5.87 15.15 -8.00
CA LEU A 135 -4.86 16.09 -7.53
C LEU A 135 -3.92 16.51 -8.66
N ARG A 136 -3.55 15.59 -9.57
CA ARG A 136 -2.73 15.92 -10.75
C ARG A 136 -3.41 16.88 -11.71
N ALA A 137 -4.69 16.69 -11.98
CA ALA A 137 -5.46 17.63 -12.81
C ALA A 137 -5.56 19.00 -12.12
N GLY A 138 -5.82 19.02 -10.81
CA GLY A 138 -5.87 20.24 -10.01
C GLY A 138 -4.57 21.04 -9.94
N CYS A 139 -3.43 20.34 -9.89
CA CYS A 139 -2.10 20.96 -9.81
C CYS A 139 -1.50 21.34 -11.18
N ALA A 140 -2.16 21.01 -12.29
CA ALA A 140 -1.70 21.37 -13.62
C ALA A 140 -1.80 22.90 -13.83
N PRO A 141 -0.97 23.50 -14.70
CA PRO A 141 -1.08 24.93 -15.01
C PRO A 141 -2.51 25.30 -15.44
N PRO A 142 -3.03 26.48 -15.06
CA PRO A 142 -4.39 26.90 -15.42
C PRO A 142 -4.62 26.82 -16.94
N ASN A 143 -5.77 26.28 -17.34
CA ASN A 143 -6.19 26.13 -18.74
C ASN A 143 -5.30 25.20 -19.58
N SER A 144 -4.41 24.41 -18.95
CA SER A 144 -3.59 23.42 -19.67
C SER A 144 -4.38 22.18 -20.09
N ARG A 145 -5.58 21.98 -19.52
CA ARG A 145 -6.45 20.84 -19.81
C ARG A 145 -7.91 21.26 -19.88
N TYR A 146 -8.68 20.59 -20.75
CA TYR A 146 -10.12 20.84 -20.90
C TYR A 146 -10.95 20.27 -19.75
N ASP A 147 -10.42 19.28 -19.02
CA ASP A 147 -11.08 18.61 -17.89
C ASP A 147 -10.72 19.25 -16.54
N GLN A 148 -10.01 20.38 -16.53
CA GLN A 148 -9.55 21.03 -15.31
C GLN A 148 -10.66 21.86 -14.64
N VAL A 149 -10.92 21.57 -13.38
CA VAL A 149 -11.75 22.38 -12.48
C VAL A 149 -10.80 23.18 -11.58
N PRO A 150 -10.90 24.53 -11.54
CA PRO A 150 -10.03 25.35 -10.70
C PRO A 150 -10.08 24.90 -9.23
N PRO A 151 -8.92 24.74 -8.55
CA PRO A 151 -8.90 24.39 -7.14
C PRO A 151 -9.51 25.52 -6.31
N PRO A 152 -10.18 25.20 -5.18
CA PRO A 152 -10.72 26.21 -4.27
C PRO A 152 -9.58 27.00 -3.60
N ASP A 153 -9.88 28.24 -3.20
CA ASP A 153 -8.89 29.18 -2.62
C ASP A 153 -8.15 28.58 -1.41
N VAL A 154 -8.81 27.72 -0.64
CA VAL A 154 -8.24 27.04 0.53
C VAL A 154 -7.09 26.08 0.17
N LEU A 155 -7.02 25.57 -1.06
CA LEU A 155 -5.92 24.72 -1.54
C LEU A 155 -4.76 25.52 -2.11
N LEU A 156 -4.98 26.76 -2.57
CA LEU A 156 -3.95 27.54 -3.25
C LEU A 156 -2.66 27.70 -2.41
N PRO A 157 -2.71 27.96 -1.09
CA PRO A 157 -1.51 28.11 -0.26
C PRO A 157 -0.64 26.85 -0.16
N ILE A 158 -1.23 25.66 -0.36
CA ILE A 158 -0.55 24.36 -0.21
C ILE A 158 -0.41 23.62 -1.54
N LEU A 159 -0.82 24.24 -2.65
CA LEU A 159 -0.88 23.58 -3.96
C LEU A 159 0.50 23.19 -4.48
N SER A 160 1.54 23.98 -4.20
CA SER A 160 2.92 23.64 -4.58
C SER A 160 3.42 22.40 -3.83
N GLU A 161 3.17 22.31 -2.53
CA GLU A 161 3.53 21.13 -1.71
C GLU A 161 2.83 19.86 -2.23
N ILE A 162 1.55 19.96 -2.58
CA ILE A 162 0.77 18.86 -3.17
C ILE A 162 1.34 18.48 -4.53
N LYS A 163 1.63 19.46 -5.38
CA LYS A 163 2.15 19.26 -6.74
C LYS A 163 3.46 18.48 -6.71
N ASP A 164 4.37 18.80 -5.80
CA ASP A 164 5.66 18.11 -5.69
C ASP A 164 5.47 16.61 -5.38
N LEU A 165 4.41 16.25 -4.63
CA LEU A 165 4.09 14.87 -4.28
C LEU A 165 3.39 14.10 -5.41
N VAL A 166 2.50 14.75 -6.17
CA VAL A 166 1.65 14.04 -7.17
C VAL A 166 2.02 14.31 -8.62
N SER A 167 2.98 15.18 -8.91
CA SER A 167 3.29 15.54 -10.30
C SER A 167 3.70 14.34 -11.16
N LEU A 168 3.32 14.39 -12.44
CA LEU A 168 3.72 13.36 -13.41
C LEU A 168 5.25 13.29 -13.54
N GLN A 169 5.92 14.44 -13.49
CA GLN A 169 7.38 14.52 -13.61
C GLN A 169 8.07 13.80 -12.45
N HIS A 170 7.68 14.10 -11.21
CA HIS A 170 8.23 13.42 -10.03
C HIS A 170 8.00 11.90 -10.06
N ARG A 171 6.82 11.47 -10.51
CA ARG A 171 6.52 10.04 -10.70
C ARG A 171 7.44 9.38 -11.74
N ILE A 172 7.66 10.04 -12.89
CA ILE A 172 8.55 9.53 -13.93
C ILE A 172 9.97 9.39 -13.38
N GLU A 173 10.48 10.41 -12.69
CA GLU A 173 11.82 10.41 -12.11
C GLU A 173 12.02 9.26 -11.10
N ILE A 174 11.06 9.05 -10.20
CA ILE A 174 11.11 7.93 -9.25
C ILE A 174 11.08 6.58 -9.99
N ASN A 175 10.18 6.42 -10.95
CA ASN A 175 10.03 5.16 -11.68
C ASN A 175 11.28 4.82 -12.48
N GLU A 176 11.87 5.80 -13.18
CA GLU A 176 13.12 5.65 -13.92
C GLU A 176 14.29 5.33 -12.98
N ALA A 177 14.36 5.98 -11.80
CA ALA A 177 15.38 5.69 -10.80
C ALA A 177 15.28 4.25 -10.27
N ILE A 178 14.07 3.76 -10.00
CA ILE A 178 13.81 2.37 -9.58
C ILE A 178 14.23 1.40 -10.70
N GLU A 179 13.79 1.65 -11.93
CA GLU A 179 14.06 0.77 -13.08
C GLU A 179 15.54 0.66 -13.40
N LYS A 180 16.29 1.75 -13.21
CA LYS A 180 17.74 1.79 -13.46
C LYS A 180 18.54 0.85 -12.55
N VAL A 181 18.07 0.58 -11.33
CA VAL A 181 18.79 -0.26 -10.35
C VAL A 181 18.13 -1.61 -10.14
N ALA A 182 16.91 -1.81 -10.64
CA ALA A 182 16.21 -3.07 -10.56
C ALA A 182 16.93 -4.18 -11.37
N PRO A 183 16.95 -5.42 -10.87
CA PRO A 183 17.48 -6.54 -11.63
C PRO A 183 16.55 -6.85 -12.82
N PRO A 184 17.10 -7.46 -13.90
CA PRO A 184 16.28 -7.97 -14.98
C PRO A 184 15.30 -9.04 -14.46
N PRO A 185 14.16 -9.26 -15.16
CA PRO A 185 13.21 -10.30 -14.77
C PRO A 185 13.90 -11.69 -14.82
N PRO A 186 13.64 -12.57 -13.83
CA PRO A 186 14.19 -13.92 -13.83
C PRO A 186 13.63 -14.77 -14.99
N TYR A 187 14.45 -15.69 -15.49
CA TYR A 187 14.15 -16.55 -16.65
C TYR A 187 12.87 -17.41 -16.47
N GLU A 188 12.40 -17.65 -15.25
CA GLU A 188 11.18 -18.43 -14.98
C GLU A 188 9.87 -17.62 -15.12
N GLN A 189 9.96 -16.29 -15.33
CA GLN A 189 8.80 -15.44 -15.66
C GLN A 189 8.51 -15.41 -17.18
N ILE A 190 9.19 -16.26 -17.96
CA ILE A 190 9.21 -16.28 -19.43
C ILE A 190 7.96 -16.85 -20.16
N PRO A 191 6.89 -17.44 -19.56
CA PRO A 191 5.68 -17.65 -20.37
C PRO A 191 5.02 -16.33 -20.79
N TYR A 192 5.46 -15.21 -20.19
CA TYR A 192 4.98 -13.86 -20.47
C TYR A 192 6.16 -12.96 -20.85
N GLU A 193 6.64 -13.05 -22.10
CA GLU A 193 7.62 -12.15 -22.75
C GLU A 193 7.24 -10.65 -22.74
N ARG A 194 6.25 -10.22 -21.95
CA ARG A 194 5.71 -8.85 -21.91
C ARG A 194 5.99 -8.08 -20.62
N MET A 195 6.58 -8.70 -19.59
CA MET A 195 7.03 -7.94 -18.42
C MET A 195 8.49 -7.55 -18.63
N GLU A 196 8.72 -6.33 -19.13
CA GLU A 196 10.06 -5.71 -19.27
C GLU A 196 10.77 -5.52 -17.91
N LYS A 197 10.08 -5.78 -16.80
CA LYS A 197 10.50 -5.44 -15.43
C LYS A 197 10.27 -6.63 -14.51
N CYS A 198 11.15 -6.82 -13.53
CA CYS A 198 10.92 -7.80 -12.48
C CYS A 198 9.68 -7.42 -11.66
N TYR A 199 8.99 -8.42 -11.12
CA TYR A 199 7.72 -8.23 -10.42
C TYR A 199 7.84 -7.26 -9.22
N GLU A 200 8.92 -7.34 -8.47
CA GLU A 200 9.21 -6.49 -7.32
C GLU A 200 9.33 -5.01 -7.70
N THR A 201 9.81 -4.69 -8.92
CA THR A 201 9.82 -3.31 -9.45
C THR A 201 8.42 -2.72 -9.46
N LEU A 202 7.44 -3.48 -9.94
CA LEU A 202 6.04 -3.05 -9.99
C LEU A 202 5.47 -2.81 -8.59
N LEU A 203 5.85 -3.64 -7.61
CA LEU A 203 5.41 -3.47 -6.22
C LEU A 203 6.00 -2.21 -5.58
N VAL A 204 7.29 -1.94 -5.80
CA VAL A 204 7.98 -0.74 -5.28
C VAL A 204 7.37 0.52 -5.90
N GLN A 205 7.15 0.53 -7.22
CA GLN A 205 6.50 1.66 -7.91
C GLN A 205 5.08 1.90 -7.39
N LYS A 206 4.28 0.83 -7.21
CA LYS A 206 2.94 0.91 -6.64
C LYS A 206 2.95 1.51 -5.24
N ALA A 207 3.81 1.01 -4.35
CA ALA A 207 3.91 1.48 -2.97
C ALA A 207 4.37 2.95 -2.90
N ALA A 208 5.35 3.34 -3.71
CA ALA A 208 5.83 4.72 -3.78
C ALA A 208 4.73 5.69 -4.26
N GLU A 209 4.04 5.37 -5.36
CA GLU A 209 2.98 6.22 -5.92
C GLU A 209 1.80 6.39 -4.94
N GLN A 210 1.36 5.28 -4.32
CA GLN A 210 0.31 5.32 -3.31
C GLN A 210 0.75 6.14 -2.09
N THR A 211 1.98 5.97 -1.61
CA THR A 211 2.51 6.72 -0.47
C THR A 211 2.58 8.21 -0.74
N SER A 212 3.05 8.63 -1.92
CA SER A 212 3.07 10.05 -2.27
C SER A 212 1.67 10.66 -2.33
N THR A 213 0.70 9.91 -2.85
CA THR A 213 -0.71 10.32 -2.88
C THR A 213 -1.29 10.43 -1.46
N MET A 214 -1.01 9.45 -0.59
CA MET A 214 -1.41 9.48 0.82
C MET A 214 -0.83 10.70 1.54
N LYS A 215 0.47 10.98 1.36
CA LYS A 215 1.13 12.16 1.94
C LYS A 215 0.46 13.45 1.48
N ALA A 216 0.11 13.55 0.20
CA ALA A 216 -0.58 14.74 -0.31
C ALA A 216 -1.96 14.94 0.36
N LEU A 217 -2.72 13.86 0.54
CA LEU A 217 -4.01 13.91 1.23
C LEU A 217 -3.87 14.24 2.72
N GLN A 218 -2.84 13.72 3.39
CA GLN A 218 -2.52 14.07 4.78
C GLN A 218 -2.10 15.53 4.92
N THR A 219 -1.33 16.08 3.97
CA THR A 219 -0.98 17.50 3.93
C THR A 219 -2.24 18.35 3.82
N ILE A 220 -3.19 17.99 2.96
CA ILE A 220 -4.49 18.66 2.85
C ILE A 220 -5.25 18.57 4.19
N ALA A 221 -5.41 17.37 4.73
CA ALA A 221 -6.20 17.13 5.94
C ALA A 221 -5.61 17.82 7.18
N GLY A 222 -4.28 17.89 7.29
CA GLY A 222 -3.58 18.50 8.42
C GLY A 222 -3.55 20.03 8.39
N ARG A 223 -3.82 20.65 7.24
CA ARG A 223 -3.79 22.11 7.05
C ARG A 223 -5.17 22.77 7.04
N LEU A 224 -6.22 21.98 6.80
CA LEU A 224 -7.57 22.47 6.59
C LEU A 224 -8.51 22.06 7.71
N ASN A 225 -9.40 22.98 8.10
CA ASN A 225 -10.50 22.69 9.02
C ASN A 225 -11.64 21.92 8.31
N PRO A 226 -12.61 21.34 9.05
CA PRO A 226 -13.67 20.52 8.44
C PRO A 226 -14.53 21.22 7.37
N SER A 227 -14.73 22.54 7.50
CA SER A 227 -15.47 23.33 6.49
C SER A 227 -14.67 23.44 5.20
N GLU A 228 -13.38 23.73 5.31
CA GLU A 228 -12.45 23.81 4.18
C GLU A 228 -12.26 22.44 3.50
N GLN A 229 -12.13 21.37 4.28
CA GLN A 229 -12.08 19.99 3.75
C GLN A 229 -13.35 19.63 2.96
N SER A 230 -14.52 20.14 3.38
CA SER A 230 -15.76 19.94 2.64
C SER A 230 -15.75 20.66 1.28
N GLN A 231 -15.13 21.84 1.20
CA GLN A 231 -14.92 22.54 -0.08
C GLN A 231 -13.98 21.74 -1.00
N VAL A 232 -12.90 21.19 -0.43
CA VAL A 232 -11.97 20.33 -1.18
C VAL A 232 -12.68 19.08 -1.70
N MET A 233 -13.55 18.46 -0.90
CA MET A 233 -14.34 17.30 -1.37
C MET A 233 -15.30 17.64 -2.49
N ALA A 234 -15.99 18.79 -2.40
CA ALA A 234 -16.88 19.25 -3.46
C ALA A 234 -16.11 19.48 -4.76
N TRP A 235 -14.96 20.16 -4.68
CA TRP A 235 -14.06 20.35 -5.80
C TRP A 235 -13.53 19.01 -6.37
N ALA A 236 -13.04 18.12 -5.52
CA ALA A 236 -12.50 16.82 -5.94
C ALA A 236 -13.55 15.97 -6.66
N THR A 237 -14.81 16.05 -6.22
CA THR A 237 -15.95 15.39 -6.86
C THR A 237 -16.21 15.95 -8.25
N ALA A 238 -16.27 17.28 -8.39
CA ALA A 238 -16.47 17.95 -9.68
C ALA A 238 -15.30 17.67 -10.64
N GLN A 239 -14.07 17.73 -10.15
CA GLN A 239 -12.86 17.41 -10.90
C GLN A 239 -12.85 15.94 -11.36
N ALA A 240 -13.25 15.01 -10.50
CA ALA A 240 -13.36 13.60 -10.88
C ALA A 240 -14.40 13.38 -11.98
N GLU A 241 -15.57 14.02 -11.89
CA GLU A 241 -16.60 13.97 -12.93
C GLU A 241 -16.12 14.54 -14.26
N ALA A 242 -15.41 15.68 -14.23
CA ALA A 242 -14.85 16.31 -15.41
C ALA A 242 -13.79 15.44 -16.11
N ILE A 243 -12.97 14.71 -15.34
CA ILE A 243 -12.02 13.73 -15.89
C ILE A 243 -12.79 12.55 -16.48
N ARG A 244 -13.49 11.78 -15.61
CA ARG A 244 -14.34 10.63 -15.97
C ARG A 244 -15.33 10.30 -14.84
N PRO A 245 -16.64 10.10 -15.11
CA PRO A 245 -17.62 9.77 -14.08
C PRO A 245 -17.27 8.56 -13.19
N ALA A 246 -16.60 7.54 -13.74
CA ALA A 246 -16.17 6.36 -12.99
C ALA A 246 -15.13 6.64 -11.88
N ILE A 247 -14.41 7.78 -11.94
CA ILE A 247 -13.43 8.16 -10.91
C ILE A 247 -14.13 8.63 -9.64
N LYS A 248 -15.26 9.32 -9.75
CA LYS A 248 -16.02 9.83 -8.60
C LYS A 248 -16.37 8.73 -7.59
N ALA A 249 -16.89 7.60 -8.09
CA ALA A 249 -17.25 6.46 -7.25
C ALA A 249 -16.04 5.86 -6.50
N LYS A 250 -14.82 6.05 -7.02
CA LYS A 250 -13.58 5.51 -6.45
C LYS A 250 -12.94 6.42 -5.43
N LEU A 251 -13.34 7.70 -5.31
CA LEU A 251 -12.76 8.62 -4.30
C LEU A 251 -13.06 8.19 -2.86
N GLN A 252 -14.11 7.39 -2.65
CA GLN A 252 -14.58 6.94 -1.32
C GLN A 252 -14.93 8.11 -0.37
N GLY A 253 -15.40 9.23 -0.93
CA GLY A 253 -15.78 10.42 -0.16
C GLY A 253 -14.63 11.01 0.65
N SER A 254 -14.93 11.55 1.83
CA SER A 254 -13.94 12.18 2.73
C SER A 254 -13.11 11.19 3.54
N LYS A 255 -13.31 9.87 3.36
CA LYS A 255 -12.60 8.80 4.12
C LYS A 255 -11.08 8.95 4.07
N TYR A 256 -10.55 9.41 2.93
CA TYR A 256 -9.10 9.53 2.69
C TYR A 256 -8.57 10.96 2.89
N LEU A 257 -9.43 11.96 3.16
CA LEU A 257 -9.03 13.30 3.61
C LEU A 257 -8.95 13.34 5.14
N GLN A 258 -8.09 12.50 5.71
CA GLN A 258 -7.87 12.40 7.14
C GLN A 258 -6.38 12.39 7.44
N VAL A 259 -5.99 12.87 8.62
CA VAL A 259 -4.59 12.87 9.06
C VAL A 259 -4.10 11.43 9.27
N LYS A 260 -4.95 10.57 9.86
CA LYS A 260 -4.68 9.14 10.02
C LYS A 260 -5.02 8.40 8.72
N LEU A 261 -4.13 7.52 8.27
CA LEU A 261 -4.35 6.75 7.04
C LEU A 261 -5.48 5.73 7.25
N PRO A 262 -6.37 5.54 6.27
CA PRO A 262 -7.34 4.45 6.32
C PRO A 262 -6.65 3.09 6.36
N CYS A 263 -7.38 2.11 6.92
CA CYS A 263 -6.89 0.79 7.32
C CYS A 263 -5.95 0.77 8.55
N SER A 264 -5.79 1.90 9.26
CA SER A 264 -5.10 1.91 10.57
C SER A 264 -5.97 1.46 11.75
N ASP A 265 -7.28 1.29 11.53
CA ASP A 265 -8.26 0.88 12.56
C ASP A 265 -8.70 -0.59 12.39
N VAL A 266 -7.96 -1.36 11.59
CA VAL A 266 -8.27 -2.77 11.39
C VAL A 266 -7.44 -3.62 12.34
N LEU A 267 -8.08 -4.66 12.90
CA LEU A 267 -7.43 -5.58 13.83
C LEU A 267 -6.10 -6.10 13.26
N SER A 268 -5.05 -5.97 14.05
CA SER A 268 -3.76 -6.61 13.80
C SER A 268 -3.73 -8.03 14.38
N VAL A 269 -2.72 -8.80 13.99
CA VAL A 269 -2.45 -10.12 14.57
C VAL A 269 -2.33 -10.09 16.11
N PHE A 270 -1.90 -8.96 16.68
CA PHE A 270 -1.69 -8.81 18.12
C PHE A 270 -3.01 -8.67 18.89
N GLU A 271 -4.03 -8.06 18.30
CA GLU A 271 -5.33 -7.84 18.94
C GLU A 271 -6.21 -9.10 18.94
N LEU A 272 -5.97 -10.00 18.00
CA LEU A 272 -6.69 -11.28 17.91
C LEU A 272 -6.25 -12.28 18.97
N ARG A 273 -4.97 -12.27 19.37
CA ARG A 273 -4.47 -13.16 20.44
C ARG A 273 -4.97 -12.80 21.83
N ILE A 274 -5.32 -11.54 22.08
CA ILE A 274 -5.96 -11.13 23.35
C ILE A 274 -7.34 -11.80 23.50
N CYS A 275 -7.92 -12.31 22.42
CA CYS A 275 -9.20 -13.03 22.43
C CYS A 275 -9.07 -14.56 22.52
N GLU A 276 -7.85 -15.11 22.45
CA GLU A 276 -7.57 -16.55 22.57
C GLU A 276 -7.00 -16.95 23.95
N LEU A 277 -6.90 -15.99 24.89
CA LEU A 277 -6.54 -16.17 26.30
C LEU A 277 -7.75 -15.85 27.21
#